data_AF-A0A819N2X2-F1
#
_entry.id   AF-A0A819N2X2-F1
#
_cell.length_a   1.000
_cell.length_b   1.000
_cell.length_c   1.000
_cell.angle_alpha   90.00
_cell.angle_beta   90.00
_cell.angle_gamma   90.00
#
_symmetry.space_group_name_H-M   'P 1'
#
loop_
_entity.id
_entity.type
_entity.pdbx_description
1 polymer ?
#
loop_
_entity_poly.entity_id
_entity_poly.type
_entity_poly.pdbx_seq_one_letter_code
_entity_poly.pdbx_strand_id
1 'polypeptide(L)' 'AFRYASNVLTINEFQGLIFCLPNQTDFCPMTGDEILNKRELAHANAWDLWKNLFALTVMTILLLIFAYIQLVRSKKTK' A
#
# COMPACT_ATOMS: atom_id res chain seq x y z
N ALA A 1 1.90 -0.99 -9.60
CA ALA A 1 1.42 0.12 -8.73
C ALA A 1 0.26 -0.31 -7.82
N PHE A 2 -0.91 -0.68 -8.34
CA PHE A 2 -2.12 -0.92 -7.53
C PHE A 2 -1.95 -1.85 -6.31
N ARG A 3 -1.28 -2.99 -6.47
CA ARG A 3 -1.00 -3.93 -5.35
C ARG A 3 -0.24 -3.26 -4.20
N TYR A 4 0.81 -2.50 -4.51
CA TYR A 4 1.61 -1.81 -3.49
C TYR A 4 0.81 -0.72 -2.79
N ALA A 5 -0.03 0.03 -3.52
CA ALA A 5 -0.90 1.05 -2.94
C ALA A 5 -1.97 0.43 -2.01
N SER A 6 -2.64 -0.63 -2.47
CA SER A 6 -3.61 -1.39 -1.67
C SER A 6 -2.97 -1.94 -0.40
N ASN A 7 -1.74 -2.46 -0.49
CA ASN A 7 -1.02 -2.97 0.67
C ASN A 7 -0.65 -1.88 1.68
N VAL A 8 -0.16 -0.71 1.22
CA VAL A 8 0.14 0.44 2.12
C VAL A 8 -1.11 0.87 2.87
N LEU A 9 -2.23 1.04 2.16
CA LEU A 9 -3.51 1.43 2.76
C LEU A 9 -4.00 0.38 3.75
N THR A 10 -3.96 -0.90 3.36
CA THR A 10 -4.41 -1.99 4.23
C THR A 10 -3.57 -2.03 5.52
N ILE A 11 -2.25 -1.90 5.45
CA ILE A 11 -1.39 -1.90 6.65
C ILE A 11 -1.67 -0.66 7.51
N ASN A 12 -1.75 0.53 6.90
CA ASN A 12 -1.99 1.78 7.64
C ASN A 12 -3.34 1.80 8.38
N GLU A 13 -4.39 1.28 7.74
CA GLU A 13 -5.73 1.35 8.30
C GLU A 13 -6.03 0.22 9.28
N PHE A 14 -5.51 -0.99 9.07
CA PHE A 14 -5.90 -2.16 9.88
C PHE A 14 -4.97 -2.48 11.05
N GLN A 15 -3.74 -1.94 11.08
CA GLN A 15 -2.78 -2.28 12.12
C GLN A 15 -3.25 -1.82 13.50
N GLY A 16 -3.36 -2.76 14.45
CA GLY A 16 -3.77 -2.46 15.83
C GLY A 16 -5.25 -2.12 16.02
N LEU A 17 -6.09 -2.29 14.99
CA LEU A 17 -7.55 -2.14 15.13
C LEU A 17 -8.21 -3.42 15.67
N ILE A 18 -9.15 -3.22 16.60
CA ILE A 18 -10.00 -4.27 17.14
C ILE A 18 -11.42 -4.00 16.64
N PHE A 19 -11.98 -4.89 15.82
CA PHE A 19 -13.33 -4.74 15.27
C PHE A 19 -14.42 -5.34 16.16
N CYS A 20 -14.06 -5.80 17.36
CA CYS A 20 -14.98 -6.43 18.29
C CYS A 20 -15.60 -5.39 19.23
N LEU A 21 -16.93 -5.40 19.33
CA LEU A 21 -17.63 -4.60 20.33
C LEU A 21 -17.49 -5.27 21.70
N PRO A 22 -17.18 -4.51 22.77
CA PRO A 22 -16.89 -5.07 24.09
C PRO A 22 -18.08 -5.75 24.77
N ASN A 23 -19.29 -5.68 24.21
CA ASN A 23 -20.54 -6.18 24.82
C ASN A 23 -21.35 -7.14 23.95
N GLN A 24 -20.82 -7.59 22.80
CA GLN A 24 -21.40 -8.64 21.96
C GLN A 24 -20.30 -9.59 21.50
N THR A 25 -19.96 -10.56 22.34
CA THR A 25 -18.91 -11.55 22.09
C THR A 25 -19.25 -12.54 20.97
N ASP A 26 -20.53 -12.69 20.63
CA ASP A 26 -21.00 -13.61 19.58
C ASP A 26 -20.73 -13.11 18.16
N PHE A 27 -20.45 -11.81 18.00
CA PHE A 27 -20.10 -11.16 16.73
C PHE A 27 -18.72 -10.50 16.80
N CYS A 28 -17.70 -11.26 17.20
CA CYS A 28 -16.30 -10.82 17.14
C CYS A 28 -15.54 -11.64 16.07
N PRO A 29 -15.77 -11.39 14.76
CA PRO A 29 -15.24 -12.26 13.72
C PRO A 29 -13.76 -12.01 13.38
N MET A 30 -13.15 -10.88 13.77
CA MET A 30 -11.77 -10.60 13.37
C MET A 30 -11.10 -9.38 14.03
N THR A 31 -9.79 -9.47 14.27
CA THR A 31 -8.92 -8.30 14.52
C THR A 31 -8.29 -7.79 13.21
N GLY A 32 -7.85 -6.53 13.19
CA GLY A 32 -7.14 -5.97 12.04
C GLY A 32 -5.83 -6.70 11.73
N ASP A 33 -5.12 -7.14 12.77
CA ASP A 33 -3.89 -7.92 12.63
C ASP A 33 -4.15 -9.32 12.04
N GLU A 34 -5.30 -9.96 12.37
CA GLU A 34 -5.72 -11.19 11.70
C GLU A 34 -6.03 -10.97 10.22
N ILE A 35 -6.62 -9.82 9.85
CA ILE A 35 -6.89 -9.50 8.43
C ILE A 35 -5.56 -9.32 7.69
N LEU A 36 -4.60 -8.66 8.31
CA LEU A 36 -3.26 -8.46 7.76
C LEU A 36 -2.51 -9.79 7.61
N ASN A 37 -2.61 -10.69 8.61
CA ASN A 37 -2.07 -12.04 8.55
C ASN A 37 -2.73 -12.89 7.46
N LYS A 38 -4.06 -12.84 7.28
CA LYS A 38 -4.74 -13.56 6.19
C LYS A 38 -4.32 -13.09 4.80
N ARG A 39 -3.90 -11.83 4.66
CA ARG A 39 -3.36 -11.29 3.41
C ARG A 39 -1.85 -11.48 3.26
N GLU A 40 -1.22 -12.21 4.19
CA GLU A 40 0.23 -12.46 4.25
C GLU A 40 1.05 -11.16 4.19
N LEU A 41 0.50 -10.08 4.74
CA LEU A 41 1.15 -8.78 4.78
C LEU A 41 2.00 -8.71 6.04
N ALA A 42 3.31 -8.59 5.87
CA ALA A 42 4.20 -8.25 6.97
C ALA A 42 3.83 -6.85 7.49
N HIS A 43 3.43 -6.76 8.76
CA HIS A 43 2.99 -5.53 9.42
C HIS A 43 3.61 -5.35 10.82
N ALA A 44 4.47 -6.29 11.24
CA ALA A 44 5.12 -6.26 12.55
C ALA A 44 6.09 -5.08 12.69
N ASN A 45 6.67 -4.61 11.58
CA ASN A 45 7.61 -3.51 11.56
C ASN A 45 7.12 -2.37 10.67
N ALA A 46 7.33 -1.13 11.13
CA ALA A 46 7.04 0.08 10.33
C ALA A 46 7.74 0.07 8.96
N TRP A 47 8.88 -0.63 8.86
CA TRP A 47 9.62 -0.80 7.60
C TRP A 47 8.82 -1.51 6.50
N ASP A 48 7.89 -2.40 6.84
CA ASP A 48 7.11 -3.12 5.83
C ASP A 48 6.11 -2.22 5.10
N LEU A 49 5.63 -1.16 5.75
CA LEU A 49 4.88 -0.10 5.10
C LEU A 49 5.79 0.70 4.14
N TRP A 50 6.97 1.09 4.62
CA TRP A 50 7.94 1.87 3.83
C TRP A 50 8.44 1.14 2.58
N LYS A 51 8.59 -0.19 2.61
CA LYS A 51 8.95 -0.98 1.42
C LYS A 51 7.96 -0.80 0.27
N ASN A 52 6.66 -0.88 0.57
CA ASN A 52 5.62 -0.77 -0.45
C ASN A 52 5.52 0.67 -0.98
N LEU A 53 5.68 1.67 -0.10
CA LEU A 53 5.71 3.07 -0.51
C LEU A 53 6.93 3.40 -1.37
N PHE A 54 8.12 2.90 -0.99
CA PHE A 54 9.35 3.07 -1.76
C PHE A 54 9.21 2.46 -3.17
N ALA A 55 8.62 1.27 -3.28
CA ALA A 55 8.35 0.64 -4.58
C ALA A 55 7.45 1.52 -5.47
N LEU A 56 6.42 2.15 -4.91
CA LEU A 56 5.57 3.09 -5.66
C LEU A 56 6.35 4.32 -6.13
N THR A 57 7.16 4.91 -5.25
CA THR A 57 8.00 6.07 -5.59
C THR A 57 8.95 5.74 -6.73
N VAL A 58 9.62 4.58 -6.67
CA VAL A 58 10.52 4.12 -7.74
C VAL A 58 9.76 3.94 -9.06
N MET A 59 8.59 3.31 -9.04
CA MET A 59 7.76 3.16 -10.24
C MET A 59 7.38 4.51 -10.85
N THR A 60 6.99 5.49 -10.02
CA THR A 60 6.66 6.84 -10.47
C THR A 60 7.85 7.55 -11.10
N ILE A 61 9.03 7.47 -10.47
CA ILE A 61 10.26 8.07 -11.02
C ILE A 61 10.60 7.47 -12.39
N LEU A 62 10.52 6.14 -12.55
CA LEU A 62 10.78 5.49 -13.83
C LEU A 62 9.81 5.96 -14.92
N LEU A 63 8.52 6.07 -14.60
CA LEU A 63 7.51 6.57 -15.54
C LEU A 63 7.78 8.04 -15.91
N LEU A 64 8.21 8.88 -14.95
CA LEU A 64 8.58 10.26 -15.22
C LEU A 64 9.83 10.36 -16.10
N ILE A 65 10.83 9.51 -15.89
CA ILE A 65 12.02 9.43 -16.76
C ILE A 65 11.60 9.05 -18.17
N PHE A 66 10.76 8.02 -18.34
CA PHE A 66 10.27 7.62 -19.65
C PHE A 66 9.44 8.72 -20.31
N ALA A 67 8.54 9.38 -19.56
CA ALA A 67 7.76 10.49 -20.05
C ALA A 67 8.65 11.67 -20.48
N TYR A 68 9.68 11.99 -19.69
CA TYR A 68 10.65 13.03 -20.03
C TYR A 68 11.40 12.71 -21.32
N ILE A 69 11.90 11.48 -21.48
CA ILE A 69 12.56 11.04 -22.72
C ILE A 69 11.60 11.16 -23.91
N GLN A 70 10.33 10.74 -23.75
CA GLN A 70 9.33 10.89 -24.81
C GLN A 70 9.08 12.35 -25.17
N LEU A 71 8.92 13.24 -24.18
CA LEU A 71 8.71 14.67 -24.40
C LEU A 71 9.90 15.33 -25.13
N VAL A 72 11.13 14.92 -24.80
CA VAL A 72 12.33 15.41 -25.51
C VAL A 72 12.39 14.90 -26.94
N ARG A 73 11.94 13.67 -27.20
CA ARG A 73 11.92 13.06 -28.54
C ARG A 73 10.77 13.58 -29.41
N SER A 74 9.66 14.02 -28.81
CA SER A 74 8.57 14.66 -29.53
C SER A 74 9.07 15.91 -30.23
N LYS A 75 9.12 15.89 -31.57
CA LYS A 75 9.43 17.08 -32.36
C LYS A 75 8.43 18.18 -32.00
N LYS A 76 8.94 19.33 -31.56
CA LYS A 76 8.14 20.55 -31.54
C LYS A 76 7.94 20.97 -33.00
N THR A 77 6.78 20.65 -33.58
CA THR A 77 6.38 21.22 -34.88
C THR A 77 6.31 22.74 -34.70
N LYS A 78 7.08 23.47 -35.52
CA LYS A 78 6.98 24.93 -35.60
C LYS A 78 5.68 25.32 -36.30
#